data_AF-A0A9Q9SGZ0-F1
#
_entry.id   AF-A0A9Q9SGZ0-F1
#
_cell.length_a   1.000
_cell.length_b   1.000
_cell.length_c   1.000
_cell.angle_alpha   90.00
_cell.angle_beta   90.00
_cell.angle_gamma   90.00
#
_symmetry.space_group_name_H-M   'P 1'
#
loop_
_entity.id
_entity.type
_entity.pdbx_description
1 polymer ?
#
loop_
_entity_poly.entity_id
_entity_poly.type
_entity_poly.pdbx_seq_one_letter_code
_entity_poly.pdbx_strand_id
1 'polypeptide(L)'
;MRTISRRIAALKRAGARRERMEPELRGALDAHRREHAELQACVERTMARLAELDAIAAQQRARIAGMMTGTAPFAIDDFDGCRRYLEVIETQARATQAELDTHRDAMAAKDEQVAQARRAIAQNRGRIDLCRTRTTQLERSLDRIELDAEDEAAEELALARRGRA
;
A
#
# COMPACT_ATOMS: atom_id res chain seq x y z
N MET A 1 19.77 -28.02 28.25
CA MET A 1 18.30 -28.04 28.08
C MET A 1 17.59 -26.73 28.46
N ARG A 2 17.63 -26.24 29.71
CA ARG A 2 16.78 -25.10 30.20
C ARG A 2 16.90 -23.79 29.39
N THR A 3 18.05 -23.52 28.78
CA THR A 3 18.28 -22.35 27.91
C THR A 3 17.68 -22.49 26.51
N ILE A 4 17.72 -23.69 25.91
CA ILE A 4 17.13 -23.98 24.60
C ILE A 4 15.60 -23.91 24.66
N SER A 5 14.99 -24.54 25.68
CA SER A 5 13.53 -24.51 25.88
C SER A 5 13.01 -23.08 26.11
N ARG A 6 13.75 -22.23 26.84
CA ARG A 6 13.42 -20.80 27.01
C ARG A 6 13.46 -20.05 25.68
N ARG A 7 14.45 -20.33 24.83
CA ARG A 7 14.60 -19.72 23.49
C ARG A 7 13.46 -20.12 22.55
N ILE A 8 13.07 -21.40 22.54
CA ILE A 8 11.90 -21.90 21.81
C ILE A 8 10.64 -21.15 22.25
N ALA A 9 10.37 -21.09 23.56
CA ALA A 9 9.20 -20.40 24.10
C ALA A 9 9.18 -18.91 23.76
N ALA A 10 10.35 -18.25 23.71
CA ALA A 10 10.46 -16.85 23.29
C ALA A 10 10.15 -16.68 21.78
N LEU A 11 10.67 -17.57 20.93
CA LEU A 11 10.41 -17.54 19.48
C LEU A 11 8.93 -17.82 19.17
N LYS A 12 8.30 -18.81 19.82
CA LYS A 12 6.85 -19.09 19.67
C LYS A 12 6.00 -17.87 20.04
N ARG A 13 6.30 -17.23 21.19
CA ARG A 13 5.60 -16.00 21.62
C ARG A 13 5.81 -14.85 20.62
N ALA A 14 7.03 -14.69 20.11
CA ALA A 14 7.33 -13.66 19.13
C ALA A 14 6.65 -13.91 17.78
N GLY A 15 6.47 -15.17 17.36
CA GLY A 15 5.67 -15.56 16.20
C GLY A 15 4.19 -15.26 16.40
N ALA A 16 3.60 -15.75 17.50
CA ALA A 16 2.19 -15.54 17.83
C ALA A 16 1.81 -14.05 17.99
N ARG A 17 2.73 -13.21 18.51
CA ARG A 17 2.51 -11.76 18.53
C ARG A 17 2.41 -11.18 17.11
N ARG A 18 3.27 -11.62 16.19
CA ARG A 18 3.27 -11.14 14.79
C ARG A 18 2.07 -11.63 13.99
N GLU A 19 1.62 -12.86 14.23
CA GLU A 19 0.39 -13.40 13.65
C GLU A 19 -0.82 -12.57 14.07
N ARG A 20 -0.89 -12.17 15.36
CA ARG A 20 -1.93 -11.28 15.87
C ARG A 20 -1.94 -9.88 15.24
N MET A 21 -0.81 -9.40 14.73
CA MET A 21 -0.72 -8.11 14.03
C MET A 21 -1.16 -8.21 12.55
N GLU A 22 -1.32 -9.41 12.00
CA GLU A 22 -1.62 -9.57 10.57
C GLU A 22 -2.99 -9.01 10.16
N PRO A 23 -4.08 -9.17 10.93
CA PRO A 23 -5.35 -8.52 10.63
C PRO A 23 -5.26 -6.99 10.60
N GLU A 24 -4.50 -6.39 11.53
CA GLU A 24 -4.29 -4.94 11.59
C GLU A 24 -3.55 -4.44 10.34
N LEU A 25 -2.47 -5.11 9.95
CA LEU A 25 -1.71 -4.75 8.74
C LEU A 25 -2.54 -4.87 7.47
N ARG A 26 -3.39 -5.91 7.36
CA ARG A 26 -4.30 -6.07 6.22
C ARG A 26 -5.40 -5.01 6.23
N GLY A 27 -5.97 -4.72 7.40
CA GLY A 27 -6.96 -3.65 7.55
C GLY A 27 -6.41 -2.28 7.15
N ALA A 28 -5.16 -1.97 7.52
CA ALA A 28 -4.49 -0.75 7.09
C ALA A 28 -4.27 -0.70 5.56
N LEU A 29 -3.82 -1.81 4.95
CA LEU A 29 -3.70 -1.89 3.49
C LEU A 29 -5.04 -1.66 2.77
N ASP A 30 -6.12 -2.25 3.28
CA ASP A 30 -7.45 -2.10 2.69
C ASP A 30 -8.03 -0.70 2.92
N ALA A 31 -7.69 -0.02 4.02
CA ALA A 31 -7.99 1.39 4.21
C ALA A 31 -7.27 2.26 3.17
N HIS A 32 -5.95 2.10 3.00
CA HIS A 32 -5.19 2.85 2.00
C HIS A 32 -5.69 2.61 0.57
N ARG A 33 -6.10 1.38 0.23
CA ARG A 33 -6.68 1.07 -1.08
C ARG A 33 -8.02 1.76 -1.32
N ARG A 34 -8.87 1.86 -0.29
CA ARG A 34 -10.14 2.58 -0.38
C ARG A 34 -9.92 4.08 -0.57
N GLU A 35 -9.05 4.67 0.24
CA GLU A 35 -8.66 6.08 0.10
C GLU A 35 -8.06 6.38 -1.28
N HIS A 36 -7.21 5.47 -1.81
CA HIS A 36 -6.69 5.60 -3.18
C HIS A 36 -7.82 5.57 -4.22
N ALA A 37 -8.78 4.65 -4.12
CA ALA A 37 -9.90 4.57 -5.05
C ALA A 37 -10.80 5.82 -4.99
N GLU A 38 -11.01 6.39 -3.80
CA GLU A 38 -11.73 7.66 -3.63
C GLU A 38 -10.99 8.82 -4.30
N LEU A 39 -9.67 8.91 -4.13
CA LEU A 39 -8.84 9.91 -4.81
C LEU A 39 -8.87 9.75 -6.33
N GLN A 40 -8.82 8.51 -6.82
CA GLN A 40 -8.93 8.23 -8.25
C GLN A 40 -10.27 8.74 -8.80
N ALA A 41 -11.38 8.49 -8.09
CA ALA A 41 -12.69 9.01 -8.47
C ALA A 41 -12.76 10.55 -8.41
N CYS A 42 -12.01 11.21 -7.52
CA CYS A 42 -11.85 12.67 -7.54
C CYS A 42 -11.09 13.13 -8.79
N VAL A 43 -9.95 12.51 -9.11
CA VAL A 43 -9.16 12.82 -10.32
C VAL A 43 -10.02 12.70 -11.58
N GLU A 44 -10.77 11.60 -11.73
CA GLU A 44 -11.64 11.36 -12.88
C GLU A 44 -12.72 12.45 -13.01
N ARG A 45 -13.38 12.83 -11.91
CA ARG A 45 -14.37 13.91 -11.88
C ARG A 45 -13.77 15.27 -12.25
N THR A 46 -12.60 15.60 -11.68
CA THR A 46 -11.94 16.88 -11.96
C THR A 46 -11.43 16.96 -13.40
N MET A 47 -10.95 15.84 -13.96
CA MET A 47 -10.60 15.75 -15.38
C MET A 47 -11.81 15.96 -16.30
N ALA A 48 -12.95 15.34 -15.98
CA ALA A 48 -14.19 15.54 -16.74
C ALA A 48 -14.62 17.01 -16.69
N ARG A 49 -14.55 17.64 -15.52
CA ARG A 49 -14.87 19.07 -15.35
C ARG A 49 -13.95 19.97 -16.17
N LEU A 50 -12.64 19.69 -16.18
CA LEU A 50 -11.70 20.45 -16.98
C LEU A 50 -12.00 20.33 -18.49
N ALA A 51 -12.32 19.12 -18.96
CA ALA A 51 -12.70 18.90 -20.36
C ALA A 51 -13.98 19.65 -20.76
N GLU A 52 -14.97 19.75 -19.85
CA GLU A 52 -16.16 20.59 -20.08
C GLU A 52 -15.80 22.06 -20.24
N LEU A 53 -14.94 22.59 -19.36
CA LEU A 53 -14.50 23.99 -19.41
C LEU A 53 -13.71 24.28 -20.69
N ASP A 54 -12.84 23.37 -21.10
CA ASP A 54 -12.07 23.48 -22.35
C ASP A 54 -12.98 23.47 -23.58
N ALA A 55 -14.02 22.62 -23.59
CA ALA A 55 -15.00 22.59 -24.67
C ALA A 55 -15.79 23.91 -24.76
N ILE A 56 -16.22 24.46 -23.61
CA ILE A 56 -16.89 25.77 -23.55
C ILE A 56 -15.95 26.87 -24.06
N ALA A 57 -14.69 26.87 -23.63
CA ALA A 57 -13.70 27.85 -24.09
C ALA A 57 -13.46 27.75 -25.60
N ALA A 58 -13.34 26.53 -26.14
CA ALA A 58 -13.19 26.32 -27.58
C ALA A 58 -14.40 26.85 -28.37
N GLN A 59 -15.62 26.63 -27.87
CA GLN A 59 -16.83 27.17 -28.48
C GLN A 59 -16.83 28.70 -28.52
N GLN A 60 -16.49 29.37 -27.40
CA GLN A 60 -16.45 30.84 -27.37
C GLN A 60 -15.33 31.40 -28.27
N ARG A 61 -14.15 30.75 -28.30
CA ARG A 61 -13.07 31.12 -29.23
C ARG A 61 -13.50 30.98 -30.69
N ALA A 62 -14.24 29.94 -31.04
CA ALA A 62 -14.78 29.76 -32.39
C ALA A 62 -15.79 30.86 -32.77
N ARG A 63 -16.67 31.27 -31.83
CA ARG A 63 -17.60 32.39 -32.04
C ARG A 63 -16.86 33.71 -32.29
N ILE A 64 -15.86 34.01 -31.47
CA ILE A 64 -15.01 35.19 -31.63
C ILE A 64 -14.30 35.16 -32.98
N ALA A 65 -13.65 34.04 -33.31
CA ALA A 65 -12.96 33.87 -34.58
C ALA A 65 -13.91 34.12 -35.76
N GLY A 66 -15.13 33.57 -35.70
CA GLY A 66 -16.10 33.75 -36.77
C GLY A 66 -16.53 35.19 -36.99
N MET A 67 -16.72 35.95 -35.91
CA MET A 67 -16.99 37.40 -35.98
C MET A 67 -15.78 38.17 -36.54
N MET A 68 -14.55 37.76 -36.25
CA MET A 68 -13.32 38.42 -36.71
C MET A 68 -12.94 38.08 -38.15
N THR A 69 -13.30 36.90 -38.65
CA THR A 69 -13.00 36.46 -40.03
C THR A 69 -14.15 36.67 -41.01
N GLY A 70 -15.27 37.23 -40.55
CA GLY A 70 -16.46 37.49 -41.37
C GLY A 70 -17.28 36.24 -41.71
N THR A 71 -17.05 35.12 -41.03
CA THR A 71 -17.87 33.89 -41.19
C THR A 71 -19.12 33.91 -40.30
N ALA A 72 -19.21 34.87 -39.37
CA ALA A 72 -20.41 35.25 -38.65
C ALA A 72 -20.56 36.79 -38.63
N PRO A 73 -21.79 37.33 -38.54
CA PRO A 73 -21.99 38.78 -38.38
C PRO A 73 -21.30 39.30 -37.12
N PHE A 74 -20.60 40.43 -37.23
CA PHE A 74 -19.99 41.08 -36.09
C PHE A 74 -21.04 41.86 -35.30
N ALA A 75 -21.16 41.58 -34.00
CA ALA A 75 -21.92 42.37 -33.04
C ALA A 75 -21.04 42.63 -31.82
N ILE A 76 -20.88 43.92 -31.45
CA ILE A 76 -19.94 44.33 -30.40
C ILE A 76 -20.30 43.74 -29.03
N ASP A 77 -21.59 43.70 -28.69
CA ASP A 77 -22.07 43.15 -27.41
C ASP A 77 -21.82 41.64 -27.32
N ASP A 78 -22.04 40.90 -28.42
CA ASP A 78 -21.77 39.47 -28.48
C ASP A 78 -20.27 39.18 -28.39
N PHE A 79 -19.44 39.98 -29.05
CA PHE A 79 -17.98 39.88 -29.00
C PHE A 79 -17.46 40.10 -27.58
N ASP A 80 -17.86 41.21 -26.95
CA ASP A 80 -17.47 41.54 -25.57
C ASP A 80 -17.99 40.51 -24.58
N GLY A 81 -19.22 40.01 -24.78
CA GLY A 81 -19.81 38.93 -24.00
C GLY A 81 -19.00 37.64 -24.08
N CYS A 82 -18.63 37.20 -25.29
CA CYS A 82 -17.77 36.03 -25.49
C CYS A 82 -16.40 36.21 -24.81
N ARG A 83 -15.79 37.40 -24.94
CA ARG A 83 -14.47 37.69 -24.37
C ARG A 83 -14.50 37.66 -22.83
N ARG A 84 -15.46 38.33 -22.20
CA ARG A 84 -15.63 38.31 -20.73
C ARG A 84 -15.93 36.91 -20.22
N TYR A 85 -16.76 36.15 -20.92
CA TYR A 85 -17.07 34.79 -20.50
C TYR A 85 -15.86 33.87 -20.62
N LEU A 86 -15.02 34.03 -21.66
CA LEU A 86 -13.75 33.32 -21.77
C LEU A 86 -12.82 33.58 -20.57
N GLU A 87 -12.67 34.82 -20.13
CA GLU A 87 -11.84 35.15 -18.96
C GLU A 87 -12.31 34.41 -17.70
N VAL A 88 -13.63 34.29 -17.51
CA VAL A 88 -14.22 33.53 -16.40
C VAL A 88 -13.93 32.05 -16.53
N ILE A 89 -14.14 31.46 -17.72
CA ILE A 89 -13.92 30.03 -17.96
C ILE A 89 -12.43 29.67 -17.82
N GLU A 90 -11.52 30.48 -18.34
CA GLU A 90 -10.07 30.26 -18.20
C GLU A 90 -9.61 30.38 -16.74
N THR A 91 -10.23 31.26 -15.95
CA THR A 91 -9.97 31.34 -14.52
C THR A 91 -10.48 30.10 -13.78
N GLN A 92 -11.67 29.61 -14.10
CA GLN A 92 -12.20 28.35 -13.56
C GLN A 92 -11.33 27.15 -13.98
N ALA A 93 -10.91 27.07 -15.24
CA ALA A 93 -10.07 25.99 -15.74
C ALA A 93 -8.71 25.96 -15.03
N ARG A 94 -8.08 27.12 -14.78
CA ARG A 94 -6.84 27.19 -13.99
C ARG A 94 -7.03 26.71 -12.55
N ALA A 95 -8.15 27.07 -11.90
CA ALA A 95 -8.46 26.60 -10.55
C ALA A 95 -8.69 25.07 -10.53
N THR A 96 -9.50 24.55 -11.46
CA THR A 96 -9.77 23.12 -11.61
C THR A 96 -8.49 22.33 -11.95
N GLN A 97 -7.58 22.89 -12.74
CA GLN A 97 -6.28 22.29 -13.01
C GLN A 97 -5.41 22.19 -11.73
N ALA A 98 -5.39 23.25 -10.90
CA ALA A 98 -4.66 23.21 -9.63
C ALA A 98 -5.26 22.17 -8.64
N GLU A 99 -6.58 22.04 -8.61
CA GLU A 99 -7.27 20.98 -7.85
C GLU A 99 -6.90 19.58 -8.36
N LEU A 100 -6.85 19.39 -9.68
CA LEU A 100 -6.46 18.14 -10.32
C LEU A 100 -5.02 17.75 -9.96
N ASP A 101 -4.10 18.70 -10.00
CA ASP A 101 -2.70 18.47 -9.62
C ASP A 101 -2.58 18.11 -8.14
N THR A 102 -3.34 18.79 -7.26
CA THR A 102 -3.43 18.44 -5.83
C THR A 102 -3.93 17.01 -5.62
N HIS A 103 -4.97 16.58 -6.34
CA HIS A 103 -5.48 15.21 -6.25
C HIS A 103 -4.48 14.16 -6.78
N ARG A 104 -3.74 14.48 -7.85
CA ARG A 104 -2.69 13.61 -8.38
C ARG A 104 -1.53 13.43 -7.41
N ASP A 105 -1.09 14.50 -6.77
CA ASP A 105 -0.04 14.45 -5.75
C ASP A 105 -0.50 13.61 -4.54
N ALA A 106 -1.75 13.81 -4.09
CA ALA A 106 -2.33 13.01 -3.01
C ALA A 106 -2.42 11.51 -3.39
N MET A 107 -2.77 11.20 -4.65
CA MET A 107 -2.84 9.84 -5.15
C MET A 107 -1.45 9.19 -5.19
N ALA A 108 -0.43 9.88 -5.69
CA ALA A 108 0.95 9.41 -5.69
C ALA A 108 1.47 9.15 -4.27
N ALA A 109 1.14 10.03 -3.31
CA ALA A 109 1.45 9.80 -1.90
C ALA A 109 0.74 8.55 -1.35
N LYS A 110 -0.50 8.26 -1.78
CA LYS A 110 -1.21 7.04 -1.37
C LYS A 110 -0.66 5.79 -2.02
N ASP A 111 -0.21 5.84 -3.26
CA ASP A 111 0.48 4.71 -3.91
C ASP A 111 1.70 4.27 -3.10
N GLU A 112 2.50 5.23 -2.63
CA GLU A 112 3.65 4.94 -1.77
C GLU A 112 3.21 4.32 -0.43
N GLN A 113 2.12 4.81 0.19
CA GLN A 113 1.58 4.21 1.41
C GLN A 113 1.07 2.78 1.20
N VAL A 114 0.41 2.49 0.07
CA VAL A 114 0.00 1.14 -0.32
C VAL A 114 1.23 0.25 -0.52
N ALA A 115 2.27 0.73 -1.17
CA ALA A 115 3.53 0.00 -1.36
C ALA A 115 4.23 -0.28 -0.03
N GLN A 116 4.27 0.69 0.89
CA GLN A 116 4.80 0.53 2.24
C GLN A 116 4.01 -0.50 3.06
N ALA A 117 2.67 -0.45 3.03
CA ALA A 117 1.83 -1.42 3.71
C ALA A 117 2.04 -2.86 3.19
N ARG A 118 2.15 -3.03 1.87
CA ARG A 118 2.49 -4.33 1.25
C ARG A 118 3.85 -4.84 1.71
N ARG A 119 4.87 -3.97 1.74
CA ARG A 119 6.21 -4.31 2.25
C ARG A 119 6.15 -4.72 3.72
N ALA A 120 5.40 -4.01 4.55
CA ALA A 120 5.24 -4.32 5.98
C ALA A 120 4.60 -5.70 6.19
N ILE A 121 3.56 -6.05 5.42
CA ILE A 121 2.94 -7.38 5.45
C ILE A 121 3.96 -8.46 5.06
N ALA A 122 4.67 -8.28 3.95
CA ALA A 122 5.67 -9.25 3.48
C ALA A 122 6.79 -9.46 4.51
N GLN A 123 7.30 -8.38 5.10
CA GLN A 123 8.31 -8.44 6.16
C GLN A 123 7.77 -9.13 7.42
N ASN A 124 6.52 -8.87 7.81
CA ASN A 124 5.92 -9.54 8.97
C ASN A 124 5.82 -11.05 8.75
N ARG A 125 5.35 -11.48 7.57
CA ARG A 125 5.29 -12.89 7.18
C ARG A 125 6.67 -13.55 7.17
N GLY A 126 7.66 -12.93 6.55
CA GLY A 126 9.04 -13.44 6.56
C GLY A 126 9.62 -13.60 7.99
N ARG A 127 9.25 -12.69 8.91
CA ARG A 127 9.63 -12.81 10.33
C ARG A 127 8.90 -13.93 11.05
N ILE A 128 7.62 -14.17 10.74
CA ILE A 128 6.85 -15.32 11.26
C ILE A 128 7.49 -16.63 10.80
N ASP A 129 7.80 -16.74 9.51
CA ASP A 129 8.43 -17.92 8.94
C ASP A 129 9.80 -18.18 9.57
N LEU A 130 10.62 -17.14 9.73
CA LEU A 130 11.91 -17.26 10.42
C LEU A 130 11.75 -17.73 11.88
N CYS A 131 10.77 -17.21 12.61
CA CYS A 131 10.46 -17.69 13.95
C CYS A 131 10.07 -19.17 13.96
N ARG A 132 9.24 -19.60 13.00
CA ARG A 132 8.81 -20.99 12.84
C ARG A 132 9.98 -21.91 12.52
N THR A 133 10.77 -21.60 11.49
CA THR A 133 11.95 -22.39 11.10
C THR A 133 12.95 -22.54 12.23
N ARG A 134 13.28 -21.44 12.93
CA ARG A 134 14.22 -21.49 14.07
C ARG A 134 13.67 -22.29 15.25
N THR A 135 12.37 -22.24 15.47
CA THR A 135 11.73 -23.05 16.52
C THR A 135 11.88 -24.53 16.19
N THR A 136 11.51 -24.95 14.98
CA THR A 136 11.65 -26.35 14.53
C THR A 136 13.09 -26.85 14.56
N GLN A 137 14.06 -26.01 14.20
CA GLN A 137 15.49 -26.37 14.28
C GLN A 137 15.95 -26.60 15.72
N LEU A 138 15.51 -25.75 16.66
CA LEU A 138 15.86 -25.89 18.07
C LEU A 138 15.16 -27.09 18.72
N GLU A 139 13.92 -27.38 18.35
CA GLU A 139 13.18 -28.57 18.78
C GLU A 139 13.92 -29.83 18.35
N ARG A 140 14.25 -29.96 17.06
CA ARG A 140 15.05 -31.10 16.56
C ARG A 140 16.40 -31.26 17.24
N SER A 141 17.04 -30.14 17.59
CA SER A 141 18.32 -30.16 18.31
C SER A 141 18.15 -30.65 19.74
N LEU A 142 17.02 -30.31 20.38
CA LEU A 142 16.69 -30.78 21.72
C LEU A 142 16.40 -32.29 21.70
N ASP A 143 15.56 -32.73 20.75
CA ASP A 143 15.21 -34.15 20.59
C ASP A 143 16.46 -35.00 20.37
N ARG A 144 17.42 -34.52 19.56
CA ARG A 144 18.69 -35.22 19.34
C ARG A 144 19.54 -35.32 20.61
N ILE A 145 19.65 -34.24 21.38
CA ILE A 145 20.40 -34.25 22.64
C ILE A 145 19.76 -35.21 23.65
N GLU A 146 18.43 -35.29 23.67
CA GLU A 146 17.70 -36.21 24.55
C GLU A 146 17.93 -37.67 24.13
N LEU A 147 17.86 -37.98 22.83
CA LEU A 147 18.18 -39.31 22.29
C LEU A 147 19.63 -39.73 22.57
N ASP A 148 20.60 -38.85 22.30
CA ASP A 148 22.02 -39.13 22.54
C ASP A 148 22.27 -39.43 24.04
N ALA A 149 21.59 -38.73 24.95
CA ALA A 149 21.71 -38.97 26.39
C ALA A 149 21.03 -40.28 26.85
N GLU A 150 19.92 -40.67 26.22
CA GLU A 150 19.26 -41.96 26.47
C GLU A 150 20.13 -43.14 26.01
N ASP A 151 20.76 -43.01 24.84
CA ASP A 151 21.68 -44.01 24.29
C ASP A 151 22.92 -44.18 25.19
N GLU A 152 23.56 -43.08 25.61
CA GLU A 152 24.69 -43.12 26.56
C GLU A 152 24.30 -43.82 27.88
N ALA A 153 23.13 -43.49 28.44
CA ALA A 153 22.65 -44.11 29.67
C ALA A 153 22.37 -45.62 29.49
N ALA A 154 21.86 -46.03 28.33
CA ALA A 154 21.61 -47.42 28.01
C ALA A 154 22.92 -48.22 27.88
N GLU A 155 23.95 -47.65 27.25
CA GLU A 155 25.28 -48.24 27.12
C GLU A 155 25.96 -48.43 28.48
N GLU A 156 25.94 -47.39 29.35
CA GLU A 156 26.49 -47.49 30.70
C GLU A 156 25.81 -48.60 31.52
N LEU A 157 24.49 -48.72 31.41
CA LEU A 157 23.72 -49.71 32.13
C LEU A 157 23.98 -51.13 31.60
N ALA A 158 24.21 -51.29 30.29
CA ALA A 158 24.64 -52.55 29.69
C ALA A 158 26.06 -52.95 30.14
N LEU A 159 26.99 -52.00 30.20
CA LEU A 159 28.36 -52.22 30.71
C LEU A 159 28.35 -52.60 32.19
N ALA A 160 27.57 -51.90 33.02
CA ALA A 160 27.45 -52.20 34.45
C ALA A 160 26.88 -53.61 34.72
N ARG A 161 25.95 -54.08 33.87
CA ARG A 161 25.43 -55.46 33.92
C ARG A 161 26.49 -56.47 33.51
N ARG A 162 27.32 -56.17 32.51
CA ARG A 162 28.38 -57.06 32.01
C ARG A 162 29.57 -57.17 32.96
N GLY A 163 29.89 -56.10 33.71
CA GLY A 163 30.96 -56.10 34.72
C GLY A 163 30.60 -56.75 36.07
N ARG A 164 29.34 -57.17 36.26
CA ARG A 164 28.86 -57.91 37.44
C ARG A 164 28.66 -59.40 37.20
N ALA A 165 28.91 -59.87 35.97
CA ALA A 165 28.93 -61.29 35.58
C ALA A 165 30.38 -61.78 35.51
#